data_AF-A0A3A8WB28-F1
#
_entry.id   AF-A0A3A8WB28-F1
#
_cell.length_a   1.000
_cell.length_b   1.000
_cell.length_c   1.000
_cell.angle_alpha   90.00
_cell.angle_beta   90.00
_cell.angle_gamma   90.00
#
_symmetry.space_group_name_H-M   'P 1'
#
loop_
_entity.id
_entity.type
_entity.pdbx_description
1 polymer ?
#
loop_
_entity_poly.entity_id
_entity_poly.type
_entity_poly.pdbx_seq_one_letter_code
_entity_poly.pdbx_strand_id
1 'polypeptide(L)' 'MRTFETGKRYGEHAVVFEIVKRTAKTITYAPIHHANRFNECRKEEKTVKIRDWGDREVFFTPGGETVEA' A
#
# COMPACT_ATOMS: atom_id res chain seq x y z
N MET A 1 8.61 1.49 15.45
CA MET A 1 7.27 1.42 14.83
C MET A 1 7.40 1.85 13.39
N ARG A 2 7.27 0.92 12.44
CA ARG A 2 7.26 1.24 11.01
C ARG A 2 5.88 1.73 10.61
N THR A 3 5.82 2.85 9.89
CA THR A 3 4.56 3.50 9.51
C THR A 3 4.56 3.76 8.02
N PHE A 4 3.39 3.71 7.41
CA PHE A 4 3.26 4.05 6.01
C PHE A 4 3.50 5.53 5.76
N GLU A 5 4.24 5.82 4.71
CA GLU A 5 4.54 7.18 4.26
C GLU A 5 3.92 7.46 2.89
N THR A 6 3.30 8.63 2.75
CA THR A 6 2.76 9.11 1.47
C THR A 6 3.88 9.22 0.42
N GLY A 7 3.61 8.76 -0.80
CA GLY A 7 4.55 8.73 -1.93
C GLY A 7 5.51 7.54 -1.92
N LYS A 8 5.52 6.72 -0.85
CA LYS A 8 6.30 5.48 -0.82
C LYS A 8 5.51 4.32 -1.41
N ARG A 9 6.27 3.32 -1.86
CA ARG A 9 5.81 2.12 -2.54
C ARG A 9 6.12 0.90 -1.68
N TYR A 10 5.14 0.05 -1.42
CA TYR A 10 5.24 -1.12 -0.55
C TYR A 10 4.77 -2.38 -1.28
N GLY A 11 5.41 -3.53 -1.01
CA GLY A 11 5.13 -4.82 -1.65
C GLY A 11 6.30 -5.33 -2.51
N GLU A 12 6.53 -6.64 -2.46
CA GLU A 12 7.69 -7.29 -3.07
C GLU A 12 7.38 -8.01 -4.41
N HIS A 13 6.11 -8.05 -4.81
CA HIS A 13 5.64 -8.90 -5.91
C HIS A 13 5.23 -8.10 -7.16
N ALA A 14 4.48 -8.74 -8.08
CA ALA A 14 4.05 -8.19 -9.36
C ALA A 14 3.17 -6.93 -9.25
N VAL A 15 2.61 -6.68 -8.06
CA VAL A 15 1.84 -5.49 -7.71
C VAL A 15 2.52 -4.80 -6.53
N VAL A 16 2.74 -3.50 -6.68
CA VAL A 16 3.30 -2.63 -5.65
C VAL A 16 2.24 -1.61 -5.27
N PHE A 17 2.14 -1.26 -4.00
CA PHE A 17 1.12 -0.36 -3.48
C PHE A 17 1.75 0.99 -3.12
N GLU A 18 1.43 2.01 -3.92
CA GLU A 18 1.88 3.38 -3.66
C GLU A 18 0.90 4.08 -2.73
N ILE A 19 1.40 4.64 -1.64
CA ILE A 19 0.56 5.34 -0.68
C ILE A 19 0.28 6.76 -1.18
N VAL A 20 -0.98 7.06 -1.44
CA VAL A 20 -1.43 8.37 -1.93
C VAL A 20 -1.75 9.30 -0.76
N LYS A 21 -2.35 8.76 0.30
CA LYS A 21 -2.72 9.52 1.49
C LYS A 21 -2.69 8.63 2.72
N ARG A 22 -2.11 9.14 3.80
CA ARG A 22 -2.13 8.50 5.11
C ARG A 22 -2.85 9.37 6.13
N THR A 23 -3.72 8.75 6.93
CA THR A 23 -4.36 9.35 8.10
C THR A 23 -4.06 8.51 9.34
N ALA A 24 -4.54 8.91 10.51
CA ALA A 24 -4.34 8.16 11.75
C ALA A 24 -5.04 6.78 11.76
N LYS A 25 -6.09 6.57 10.94
CA LYS A 25 -6.90 5.34 10.96
C LYS A 25 -6.98 4.64 9.60
N THR A 26 -6.67 5.35 8.53
CA THR A 26 -6.85 4.87 7.17
C THR A 26 -5.71 5.26 6.27
N ILE A 27 -5.55 4.49 5.20
CA ILE A 27 -4.60 4.75 4.15
C ILE A 27 -5.31 4.63 2.80
N THR A 28 -4.99 5.54 1.89
CA THR A 28 -5.38 5.49 0.49
C THR A 28 -4.14 5.11 -0.31
N TYR A 29 -4.26 4.04 -1.09
CA TYR A 29 -3.16 3.54 -1.93
C TYR A 29 -3.62 3.35 -3.37
N ALA A 30 -2.67 3.40 -4.30
CA ALA A 30 -2.86 3.02 -5.70
C ALA A 30 -2.06 1.74 -5.99
N PRO A 31 -2.71 0.66 -6.47
CA PRO A 31 -1.98 -0.51 -6.96
C PRO A 31 -1.24 -0.16 -8.25
N ILE A 32 0.05 -0.50 -8.31
CA ILE A 32 0.92 -0.37 -9.48
C ILE A 32 1.27 -1.77 -9.95
N HIS A 33 0.72 -2.16 -11.09
CA HIS A 33 1.07 -3.43 -11.74
C HIS A 33 2.35 -3.25 -12.56
N HIS A 34 3.20 -4.27 -12.55
CA HIS A 34 4.45 -4.29 -13.32
C HIS A 34 5.34 -3.07 -13.02
N ALA A 35 5.47 -2.74 -11.74
CA ALA A 35 6.31 -1.62 -11.31
C ALA A 35 7.73 -1.71 -11.91
N ASN A 36 8.23 -0.58 -12.42
CA ASN A 36 9.53 -0.46 -13.10
C ASN A 36 9.66 -1.27 -14.41
N ARG A 37 8.55 -1.66 -15.04
CA ARG A 37 8.54 -2.24 -16.40
C ARG A 37 7.92 -1.25 -17.39
N PHE A 38 8.16 -1.48 -18.68
CA PHE A 38 7.64 -0.62 -19.76
C PHE A 38 6.10 -0.55 -19.81
N ASN A 39 5.42 -1.57 -19.26
CA ASN A 39 3.97 -1.68 -19.18
C ASN A 39 3.44 -1.43 -17.75
N GLU A 40 4.13 -0.57 -16.98
CA GLU A 40 3.67 -0.14 -15.66
C GLU A 40 2.25 0.47 -15.75
N CYS A 41 1.36 0.03 -14.85
CA CYS A 41 -0.02 0.49 -14.84
C CYS A 41 -0.49 0.79 -13.42
N ARG A 42 -0.73 2.08 -13.15
CA ARG A 42 -1.39 2.55 -11.93
C ARG A 42 -2.90 2.33 -12.04
N LYS A 43 -3.46 1.61 -11.07
CA LYS A 43 -4.91 1.34 -10.96
C LYS A 43 -5.59 2.34 -10.04
N GLU A 44 -6.92 2.23 -9.98
CA GLU A 44 -7.77 3.07 -9.14
C GLU A 44 -7.34 3.05 -7.67
N GLU A 45 -7.43 4.21 -7.04
CA GLU A 45 -7.08 4.43 -5.65
C GLU A 45 -8.10 3.78 -4.72
N LYS A 46 -7.61 3.08 -3.69
CA LYS A 46 -8.45 2.39 -2.70
C LYS A 46 -8.12 2.87 -1.31
N THR A 47 -9.14 3.07 -0.49
CA THR A 47 -8.99 3.46 0.91
C THR A 47 -9.31 2.30 1.84
N VAL A 48 -8.40 2.00 2.75
CA VAL A 48 -8.53 0.90 3.72
C VAL A 48 -8.11 1.34 5.11
N LYS A 49 -8.48 0.55 6.12
CA LYS A 49 -8.09 0.82 7.52
C LYS A 49 -6.65 0.37 7.76
N ILE A 50 -5.92 1.17 8.52
CA ILE A 50 -4.62 0.79 9.06
C ILE A 50 -4.85 -0.12 10.28
N ARG A 51 -4.04 -1.16 10.41
CA ARG A 51 -3.97 -2.05 11.57
C ARG A 51 -2.60 -1.87 12.22
N ASP A 52 -2.61 -1.63 13.52
CA ASP A 52 -1.41 -1.56 14.33
C ASP A 52 -1.10 -2.96 14.87
N TRP A 53 0.07 -3.51 14.52
CA TRP A 53 0.57 -4.79 15.02
C TRP A 53 1.68 -4.61 16.08
N GLY A 54 1.86 -3.39 16.60
CA GLY A 54 2.84 -3.03 17.61
C GLY A 54 4.18 -2.57 17.02
N ASP A 55 4.85 -3.44 16.27
CA ASP A 55 6.15 -3.11 15.65
C ASP A 55 6.01 -2.39 14.30
N ARG A 56 4.89 -2.60 13.61
CA ARG A 56 4.59 -2.09 12.26
C ARG A 56 3.10 -1.84 12.04
N GLU A 57 2.81 -0.90 11.15
CA GLU A 57 1.49 -0.74 10.54
C GLU A 57 1.32 -1.74 9.39
N VAL A 58 0.13 -2.34 9.29
CA VAL A 58 -0.26 -3.18 8.16
C VAL A 58 -1.64 -2.78 7.63
N PHE A 59 -1.91 -3.07 6.36
CA PHE A 59 -3.26 -3.03 5.82
C PHE A 59 -3.52 -4.24 4.93
N PHE A 60 -4.79 -4.56 4.71
CA PHE A 60 -5.20 -5.65 3.85
C PHE A 60 -5.76 -5.12 2.54
N THR A 61 -5.31 -5.66 1.41
CA THR A 61 -5.90 -5.38 0.10
C THR A 61 -7.24 -6.12 -0.03
N PRO A 62 -8.16 -5.67 -0.91
CA PRO A 62 -9.37 -6.42 -1.22
C PRO A 62 -9.11 -7.83 -1.78
N GLY A 63 -7.89 -8.09 -2.30
CA GLY A 63 -7.45 -9.42 -2.74
C GLY A 63 -6.99 -10.34 -1.61
N GLY A 64 -7.00 -9.86 -0.36
CA GLY A 64 -6.56 -10.63 0.81
C GLY A 64 -5.06 -10.58 1.08
N GLU A 65 -4.31 -9.75 0.35
CA GLU A 65 -2.88 -9.57 0.58
C GLU A 65 -2.65 -8.68 1.80
N THR A 66 -1.64 -9.02 2.60
CA THR A 66 -1.20 -8.18 3.73
C THR A 66 -0.04 -7.32 3.26
N VAL A 67 -0.18 -6.01 3.40
CA VAL A 67 0.87 -5.05 3.06
C VAL A 67 1.40 -4.45 4.35
N GLU A 68 2.71 -4.40 4.47
CA GLU A 68 3.43 -4.00 5.69
C GLU A 68 4.27 -2.74 5.40
N ALA A 69 4.41 -1.89 6.42
CA ALA A 69 5.23 -0.67 6.37
C ALA A 69 6.73 -0.94 6.60
#